data_AF-X1TW91-F1
#
_entry.id   AF-X1TW91-F1
#
_cell.length_a   1.000
_cell.length_b   1.000
_cell.length_c   1.000
_cell.angle_alpha   90.00
_cell.angle_beta   90.00
_cell.angle_gamma   90.00
#
_symmetry.space_group_name_H-M   'P 1'
#
loop_
_entity.id
_entity.type
_entity.pdbx_description
1 polymer ?
#
loop_
_entity_poly.entity_id
_entity_poly.type
_entity_poly.pdbx_seq_one_letter_code
_entity_poly.pdbx_strand_id
1 'polypeptide(L)'
;MVVGKSPLTGTWGDANSGGTFGPAIRKCGYDGILVKGAAKNPKYISIIDGKAEILDASDIWGKDVIETEKILKKKHGKLIKTAGIGLAGEKLSKISGNVD
;
A
#
# COMPACT_ATOMS: atom_id res chain seq x y z
N MET A 1 -1.48 8.25 -8.35
CA MET A 1 -0.11 8.81 -8.27
C MET A 1 0.43 8.57 -6.87
N VAL A 2 1.67 8.10 -6.76
CA VAL A 2 2.44 8.00 -5.51
C VAL A 2 3.63 8.93 -5.64
N VAL A 3 3.92 9.73 -4.61
CA VAL A 3 5.00 10.72 -4.64
C VAL A 3 5.87 10.64 -3.39
N GLY A 4 7.15 10.95 -3.53
CA GLY A 4 8.09 11.02 -2.42
C GLY A 4 9.50 11.41 -2.87
N LYS A 5 10.44 11.48 -1.91
CA LYS A 5 11.87 11.62 -2.23
C LYS A 5 12.38 10.25 -2.67
N SER A 6 12.85 10.15 -3.92
CA SER A 6 13.35 8.90 -4.49
C SER A 6 14.60 8.41 -3.74
N PRO A 7 14.65 7.15 -3.28
CA PRO A 7 15.86 6.57 -2.70
C PRO A 7 16.94 6.26 -3.75
N LEU A 8 16.57 6.19 -5.03
CA LEU A 8 17.50 5.95 -6.12
C LEU A 8 18.27 7.22 -6.49
N THR A 9 17.56 8.34 -6.65
CA THR A 9 18.12 9.59 -7.18
C THR A 9 18.35 10.65 -6.10
N GLY A 10 17.72 10.52 -4.94
CA GLY A 10 17.73 11.55 -3.89
C GLY A 10 16.90 12.79 -4.21
N THR A 11 16.16 12.80 -5.33
CA THR A 11 15.35 13.91 -5.83
C THR A 11 13.85 13.60 -5.78
N TRP A 12 13.02 14.42 -6.42
CA TRP A 12 11.60 14.14 -6.61
C TRP A 12 11.39 12.81 -7.34
N GLY A 13 10.58 11.93 -6.75
CA GLY A 13 10.11 10.70 -7.39
C GLY A 13 8.58 10.67 -7.37
N ASP A 14 8.00 10.41 -8.53
CA ASP A 14 6.59 10.12 -8.71
C ASP A 14 6.39 8.84 -9.51
N ALA A 15 5.30 8.15 -9.22
CA ALA A 15 4.89 6.95 -9.92
C ALA A 15 3.38 7.01 -10.18
N ASN A 16 2.98 6.61 -11.38
CA ASN A 16 1.58 6.48 -11.76
C ASN A 16 1.22 5.01 -11.90
N SER A 17 0.10 4.65 -11.33
CA SER A 17 -0.51 3.32 -11.44
C SER A 17 -2.00 3.52 -11.71
N GLY A 18 -2.56 2.60 -12.48
CA GLY A 18 -3.92 2.66 -12.99
C GLY A 18 -4.89 1.94 -12.06
N GLY A 19 -5.66 1.01 -12.63
CA GLY A 19 -6.42 0.04 -11.84
C GLY A 19 -7.58 0.63 -11.05
N THR A 20 -7.85 0.03 -9.89
CA THR A 20 -9.09 0.25 -9.13
C THR A 20 -8.88 0.85 -7.75
N PHE A 21 -7.62 0.98 -7.31
CA PHE A 21 -7.28 1.53 -6.00
C PHE A 21 -7.63 3.02 -5.87
N GLY A 22 -7.22 3.85 -6.84
CA GLY A 22 -7.51 5.29 -6.82
C GLY A 22 -9.02 5.61 -6.68
N PRO A 23 -9.88 5.05 -7.54
CA PRO A 23 -11.34 5.20 -7.38
C PRO A 23 -11.89 4.67 -6.05
N ALA A 24 -11.31 3.61 -5.48
CA ALA A 24 -11.76 3.05 -4.21
C ALA A 24 -11.49 3.99 -3.03
N ILE A 25 -10.31 4.64 -3.01
CA ILE A 25 -9.97 5.65 -1.98
C ILE A 25 -10.91 6.85 -2.06
N ARG A 26 -11.22 7.34 -3.27
CA ARG A 26 -12.19 8.43 -3.46
C ARG A 26 -13.59 8.05 -2.98
N LYS A 27 -14.04 6.80 -3.23
CA LYS A 27 -15.31 6.29 -2.72
C LYS A 27 -15.36 6.20 -1.19
N CYS A 28 -14.21 6.00 -0.54
CA CYS A 28 -14.10 6.04 0.92
C CYS A 28 -14.06 7.47 1.49
N GLY A 29 -14.16 8.51 0.65
CA GLY A 29 -14.18 9.91 1.09
C GLY A 29 -12.80 10.56 1.23
N TYR A 30 -11.74 9.97 0.67
CA TYR A 30 -10.38 10.50 0.74
C TYR A 30 -9.85 10.89 -0.65
N ASP A 31 -9.13 12.00 -0.74
CA ASP A 31 -8.46 12.44 -1.97
C ASP A 31 -7.01 11.94 -2.07
N GLY A 32 -6.42 11.59 -0.92
CA GLY A 32 -5.05 11.11 -0.84
C GLY A 32 -4.72 10.63 0.56
N ILE A 33 -3.59 9.92 0.67
CA ILE A 33 -3.07 9.38 1.93
C ILE A 33 -1.64 9.89 2.10
N LEU A 34 -1.38 10.65 3.16
CA LEU A 34 -0.04 11.13 3.50
C LEU A 34 0.55 10.26 4.62
N VAL A 35 1.54 9.43 4.27
CA VAL A 35 2.26 8.59 5.24
C VAL A 35 3.54 9.30 5.68
N LYS A 36 3.72 9.47 6.99
CA LYS A 36 4.93 10.06 7.60
C LYS A 36 5.43 9.19 8.75
N GLY A 37 6.74 9.19 8.96
CA GLY A 37 7.40 8.38 9.99
C GLY A 37 7.57 6.92 9.56
N ALA A 38 7.82 6.04 10.52
CA ALA A 38 7.99 4.61 10.30
C ALA A 38 7.39 3.83 11.48
N ALA A 39 6.71 2.71 11.19
CA ALA A 39 6.21 1.80 12.20
C ALA A 39 7.35 0.91 12.75
N LYS A 40 7.25 0.51 14.03
CA LYS A 40 8.25 -0.38 14.66
C LYS A 40 8.21 -1.83 14.13
N ASN A 41 7.04 -2.26 13.68
CA ASN A 41 6.77 -3.58 13.10
C ASN A 41 5.96 -3.39 11.80
N PRO A 42 5.91 -4.38 10.90
CA PRO A 42 5.07 -4.33 9.71
C PRO A 42 3.62 -3.94 10.00
N LYS A 43 3.13 -2.91 9.30
CA LYS A 43 1.74 -2.43 9.38
C LYS A 43 1.17 -2.19 7.99
N TYR A 44 -0.15 -2.31 7.85
CA TYR A 44 -0.89 -1.84 6.69
C TYR A 44 -1.99 -0.86 7.12
N ILE A 45 -2.39 0.00 6.20
CA ILE A 45 -3.48 0.97 6.41
C ILE A 45 -4.74 0.38 5.79
N SER A 46 -5.81 0.28 6.59
CA SER A 46 -7.13 -0.11 6.14
C SER A 46 -8.02 1.13 6.07
N ILE A 47 -8.74 1.29 4.97
CA ILE A 47 -9.79 2.31 4.84
C ILE A 47 -11.04 1.60 4.33
N ILE A 48 -12.03 1.43 5.21
CA ILE A 48 -13.29 0.73 4.92
C ILE A 48 -14.42 1.59 5.44
N ASP A 49 -15.43 1.83 4.60
CA ASP A 49 -16.61 2.65 4.92
C ASP A 49 -16.25 4.02 5.53
N GLY A 50 -15.18 4.64 5.03
CA GLY A 50 -14.68 5.93 5.50
C GLY A 50 -13.84 5.88 6.77
N LYS A 51 -13.72 4.74 7.44
CA LYS A 51 -12.90 4.58 8.65
C LYS A 51 -11.47 4.15 8.30
N ALA A 52 -10.50 4.97 8.70
CA ALA A 52 -9.07 4.67 8.54
C ALA A 52 -8.48 4.04 9.81
N GLU A 53 -7.79 2.91 9.65
CA GLU A 53 -7.16 2.16 10.74
C GLU A 53 -5.75 1.67 10.35
N ILE A 54 -4.82 1.60 11.31
CA ILE A 54 -3.49 1.02 11.12
C ILE A 54 -3.46 -0.35 11.79
N LEU A 55 -3.30 -1.39 10.98
CA LEU A 55 -3.42 -2.78 11.41
C LEU A 55 -2.09 -3.53 11.27
N ASP A 56 -1.95 -4.61 12.03
CA ASP A 56 -0.77 -5.47 12.01
C ASP A 56 -0.63 -6.23 10.67
N ALA A 57 0.56 -6.22 10.09
CA ALA A 57 0.88 -6.87 8.81
C ALA A 57 1.88 -8.02 8.95
N SER A 58 2.19 -8.49 10.17
CA SER A 58 3.21 -9.52 10.36
C SER A 58 2.84 -10.86 9.70
N ASP A 59 1.55 -11.13 9.50
CA ASP A 59 1.02 -12.32 8.81
C ASP A 59 1.19 -12.27 7.27
N ILE A 60 1.34 -11.07 6.72
CA ILE A 60 1.49 -10.84 5.27
C ILE A 60 2.89 -10.38 4.85
N TRP A 61 3.74 -10.00 5.81
CA TRP A 61 5.13 -9.63 5.54
C TRP A 61 5.92 -10.83 4.99
N GLY A 62 6.72 -10.61 3.95
CA GLY A 62 7.47 -11.64 3.25
C GLY A 62 6.70 -12.33 2.12
N LYS A 63 5.44 -11.96 1.90
CA LYS A 63 4.61 -12.53 0.83
C LYS A 63 4.70 -11.69 -0.44
N ASP A 64 4.33 -12.30 -1.57
CA ASP A 64 4.12 -11.52 -2.78
C ASP A 64 2.79 -10.74 -2.71
N VAL A 65 2.60 -9.80 -3.64
CA VAL A 65 1.41 -8.92 -3.62
C VAL A 65 0.12 -9.69 -3.90
N ILE A 66 0.16 -10.72 -4.76
CA ILE A 66 -1.03 -11.50 -5.13
C ILE A 66 -1.50 -12.33 -3.93
N GLU A 67 -0.57 -12.95 -3.21
CA GLU A 67 -0.85 -13.68 -1.99
C GLU A 67 -1.36 -12.75 -0.89
N THR A 68 -0.70 -11.60 -0.71
CA THR A 68 -1.12 -10.56 0.23
C THR A 68 -2.55 -10.09 -0.05
N GLU A 69 -2.88 -9.79 -1.31
CA GLU A 69 -4.23 -9.39 -1.73
C GLU A 69 -5.25 -10.49 -1.43
N LYS A 70 -4.93 -11.77 -1.71
CA LYS A 70 -5.82 -12.89 -1.39
C LYS A 70 -6.10 -13.00 0.10
N ILE A 71 -5.08 -12.82 0.95
CA ILE A 71 -5.23 -12.86 2.41
C ILE A 71 -6.09 -11.70 2.89
N LEU A 72 -5.82 -10.48 2.43
CA LEU A 72 -6.58 -9.29 2.81
C LEU A 72 -8.04 -9.38 2.34
N LYS A 73 -8.31 -9.89 1.12
CA LYS A 73 -9.68 -10.10 0.63
C LYS A 73 -10.44 -11.15 1.44
N LYS A 74 -9.75 -12.16 1.98
CA LYS A 74 -10.37 -13.12 2.91
C LYS A 74 -10.72 -12.46 4.25
N LYS A 75 -9.87 -11.53 4.72
CA LYS A 75 -10.01 -10.86 6.03
C LYS A 75 -11.07 -9.74 6.02
N HIS A 76 -11.10 -8.93 4.97
CA HIS A 76 -11.91 -7.70 4.89
C HIS A 76 -13.00 -7.74 3.82
N GLY A 77 -13.09 -8.82 3.06
CA GLY A 77 -14.08 -9.02 2.00
C GLY A 77 -13.55 -8.83 0.59
N LYS A 78 -14.23 -9.44 -0.40
CA LYS A 78 -13.76 -9.54 -1.79
C LYS A 78 -13.72 -8.20 -2.55
N LEU A 79 -14.41 -7.18 -2.04
CA LEU A 79 -14.57 -5.89 -2.72
C LEU A 79 -13.44 -4.90 -2.43
N ILE A 80 -12.59 -5.19 -1.44
CA ILE A 80 -11.45 -4.30 -1.14
C ILE A 80 -10.51 -4.21 -2.34
N LYS A 81 -9.88 -3.05 -2.47
CA LYS A 81 -8.78 -2.78 -3.40
C LYS A 81 -7.52 -2.54 -2.60
N THR A 82 -6.40 -3.12 -3.02
CA THR A 82 -5.17 -3.12 -2.26
C THR A 82 -4.06 -2.51 -3.09
N ALA A 83 -3.30 -1.58 -2.53
CA ALA A 83 -1.99 -1.21 -3.05
C ALA A 83 -0.94 -1.70 -2.05
N GLY A 84 0.07 -2.42 -2.54
CA GLY A 84 1.05 -3.08 -1.69
C GLY A 84 2.45 -3.12 -2.30
N ILE A 85 3.40 -3.56 -1.47
CA ILE A 85 4.78 -3.86 -1.86
C ILE A 85 5.00 -5.36 -1.82
N GLY A 86 5.88 -5.86 -2.68
CA GLY A 86 6.42 -7.22 -2.54
C GLY A 86 7.74 -7.23 -1.79
N LEU A 87 8.36 -8.41 -1.73
CA LEU A 87 9.68 -8.66 -1.11
C LEU A 87 10.77 -7.65 -1.50
N ALA A 88 10.77 -7.13 -2.73
CA ALA A 88 11.74 -6.13 -3.16
C ALA A 88 11.61 -4.81 -2.39
N GLY A 89 10.38 -4.37 -2.11
CA GLY A 89 10.12 -3.18 -1.31
C GLY A 89 10.48 -3.42 0.17
N GLU A 90 10.13 -4.60 0.70
CA GLU A 90 10.48 -4.98 2.07
C GLU A 90 12.00 -5.02 2.30
N LYS A 91 12.77 -5.43 1.28
CA LYS A 91 14.24 -5.45 1.28
C LYS A 91 14.90 -4.15 0.82
N LEU A 92 14.13 -3.07 0.67
CA LEU A 92 14.62 -1.73 0.31
C LEU A 92 15.38 -1.66 -1.02
N SER A 93 14.96 -2.45 -2.01
CA SER A 93 15.47 -2.29 -3.37
C SER A 93 15.16 -0.88 -3.89
N LYS A 94 16.19 -0.18 -4.40
CA LYS A 94 16.03 1.21 -4.88
C LYS A 94 15.10 1.33 -6.11
N ILE A 95 14.76 0.22 -6.75
CA ILE A 95 13.89 0.14 -7.92
C ILE A 95 12.61 -0.67 -7.64
N SER A 96 12.25 -0.89 -6.38
CA SER A 96 10.99 -1.58 -6.05
C SER A 96 9.77 -0.74 -6.46
N GLY A 97 8.79 -1.39 -7.07
CA GLY A 97 7.49 -0.78 -7.38
C GLY A 97 6.41 -1.10 -6.35
N ASN A 98 5.35 -0.30 -6.35
CA ASN A 98 4.09 -0.61 -5.70
C ASN A 98 3.15 -1.25 -6.74
N VAL A 99 2.29 -2.16 -6.29
CA VAL A 99 1.33 -2.86 -7.14
C VAL A 99 -0.07 -2.69 -6.55
N ASP A 100 -1.03 -2.35 -7.41
CA ASP A 100 -2.44 -2.06 -7.10
C ASP A 100 -3.44 -3.09 -7.67
#